data_AF-A0A7W3JQA3-F1
#
_entry.id   AF-A0A7W3JQA3-F1
#
_cell.length_a   1.000
_cell.length_b   1.000
_cell.length_c   1.000
_cell.angle_alpha   90.00
_cell.angle_beta   90.00
_cell.angle_gamma   90.00
#
_symmetry.space_group_name_H-M   'P 1'
#
loop_
_entity.id
_entity.type
_entity.pdbx_description
1 polymer ?
#
loop_
_entity_poly.entity_id
_entity_poly.type
_entity_poly.pdbx_seq_one_letter_code
_entity_poly.pdbx_strand_id
1 'polypeptide(L)'
;MSENEAEPQESEAQVLSESVSTLTSFDEQIGQMEAARAAVLANMGRIALAQMRRMTSRDSRDREIPMRAVAAEVGAALRMSDRTAQTRIDDAIEVTESYPETFASWSAGRISERHVQEILRAGVNLTDAAPRPGTTGTWRRSLRPRHRGDSAGSLQLLPRRRSHERLRNASTT
;
A
#
# COMPACT_ATOMS: atom_id res chain seq x y z
N MET A 1 17.16 55.89 -6.30
CA MET A 1 17.40 54.52 -6.80
C MET A 1 17.26 53.54 -5.62
N SER A 2 16.05 53.11 -5.25
CA SER A 2 15.89 51.94 -4.35
C SER A 2 14.47 51.42 -4.20
N GLU A 3 13.40 52.15 -4.56
CA GLU A 3 12.04 51.67 -4.27
C GLU A 3 11.41 50.77 -5.36
N ASN A 4 11.98 50.68 -6.56
CA ASN A 4 11.33 49.96 -7.68
C ASN A 4 11.78 48.49 -7.88
N GLU A 5 12.86 48.05 -7.20
CA GLU A 5 13.37 46.68 -7.32
C GLU A 5 12.88 45.74 -6.20
N ALA A 6 12.35 46.29 -5.10
CA ALA A 6 11.82 45.53 -3.98
C ALA A 6 10.40 45.00 -4.25
N GLU A 7 9.54 45.80 -4.89
CA GLU A 7 8.15 45.46 -5.24
C GLU A 7 8.02 44.20 -6.14
N PRO A 8 8.86 44.00 -7.19
CA PRO A 8 8.83 42.76 -7.98
C PRO A 8 9.27 41.52 -7.18
N GLN A 9 10.28 41.66 -6.32
CA GLN A 9 10.80 40.53 -5.52
C GLN A 9 9.83 40.10 -4.42
N GLU A 10 9.12 41.04 -3.80
CA GLU A 10 8.08 40.76 -2.81
C GLU A 10 6.86 40.08 -3.46
N SER A 11 6.47 40.53 -4.66
CA SER A 11 5.43 39.87 -5.48
C SER A 11 5.83 38.45 -5.88
N GLU A 12 7.06 38.24 -6.37
CA GLU A 12 7.57 36.91 -6.70
C GLU A 12 7.63 35.97 -5.48
N ALA A 13 8.06 36.48 -4.32
CA ALA A 13 8.08 35.73 -3.07
C ALA A 13 6.66 35.34 -2.61
N GLN A 14 5.68 36.24 -2.78
CA GLN A 14 4.28 35.95 -2.50
C GLN A 14 3.74 34.84 -3.43
N VAL A 15 3.95 34.95 -4.74
CA VAL A 15 3.53 33.93 -5.72
C VAL A 15 4.17 32.58 -5.41
N LEU A 16 5.45 32.56 -5.04
CA LEU A 16 6.14 31.33 -4.64
C LEU A 16 5.53 30.73 -3.37
N SER A 17 5.26 31.55 -2.36
CA SER A 17 4.62 31.09 -1.11
C SER A 17 3.23 30.50 -1.36
N GLU A 18 2.41 31.15 -2.19
CA GLU A 18 1.08 30.65 -2.58
C GLU A 18 1.18 29.33 -3.35
N SER A 19 2.17 29.22 -4.25
CA SER A 19 2.43 28.00 -5.00
C SER A 19 2.87 26.84 -4.09
N VAL A 20 3.75 27.11 -3.13
CA VAL A 20 4.19 26.12 -2.12
C VAL A 20 3.01 25.70 -1.24
N SER A 21 2.19 26.64 -0.77
CA SER A 21 0.99 26.32 0.02
C SER A 21 0.03 25.43 -0.76
N THR A 22 -0.16 25.72 -2.05
CA THR A 22 -1.00 24.90 -2.93
C THR A 22 -0.43 23.49 -3.06
N LEU A 23 0.88 23.36 -3.31
CA LEU A 23 1.56 22.08 -3.42
C LEU A 23 1.44 21.25 -2.12
N THR A 24 1.66 21.87 -0.97
CA THR A 24 1.51 21.19 0.33
C THR A 24 0.08 20.70 0.55
N SER A 25 -0.94 21.49 0.16
CA SER A 25 -2.34 21.06 0.26
C SER A 25 -2.64 19.83 -0.62
N PHE A 26 -1.98 19.67 -1.77
CA PHE A 26 -2.13 18.48 -2.60
C PHE A 26 -1.47 17.26 -1.97
N ASP A 27 -0.28 17.40 -1.40
CA ASP A 27 0.40 16.30 -0.69
C ASP A 27 -0.40 15.82 0.54
N GLU A 28 -1.02 16.74 1.29
CA GLU A 28 -1.92 16.40 2.40
C GLU A 28 -3.13 15.59 1.91
N GLN A 29 -3.77 16.02 0.82
CA GLN A 29 -4.91 15.32 0.23
C GLN A 29 -4.53 13.94 -0.34
N ILE A 30 -3.35 13.84 -0.98
CA ILE A 30 -2.80 12.56 -1.44
C ILE A 30 -2.61 11.63 -0.24
N GLY A 31 -1.97 12.10 0.83
CA GLY A 31 -1.76 11.32 2.05
C GLY A 31 -3.08 10.82 2.66
N GLN A 32 -4.09 11.69 2.75
CA GLN A 32 -5.42 11.30 3.24
C GLN A 32 -6.07 10.22 2.38
N MET A 33 -5.97 10.32 1.05
CA MET A 33 -6.53 9.33 0.13
C MET A 33 -5.78 8.00 0.19
N GLU A 34 -4.45 8.03 0.34
CA GLU A 34 -3.66 6.81 0.53
C GLU A 34 -4.01 6.12 1.86
N ALA A 35 -4.21 6.88 2.94
CA ALA A 35 -4.66 6.36 4.23
C ALA A 35 -6.06 5.72 4.13
N ALA A 36 -7.00 6.38 3.44
CA ALA A 36 -8.33 5.83 3.19
C ALA A 36 -8.26 4.51 2.40
N ARG A 37 -7.39 4.46 1.38
CA ARG A 37 -7.13 3.23 0.62
C ARG A 37 -6.56 2.12 1.49
N ALA A 38 -5.63 2.42 2.38
CA ALA A 38 -5.11 1.45 3.35
C ALA A 38 -6.22 0.94 4.28
N ALA A 39 -7.12 1.80 4.76
CA ALA A 39 -8.26 1.36 5.59
C ALA A 39 -9.15 0.32 4.88
N VAL A 40 -9.41 0.53 3.58
CA VAL A 40 -10.18 -0.43 2.76
C VAL A 40 -9.44 -1.76 2.62
N LEU A 41 -8.14 -1.72 2.32
CA LEU A 41 -7.31 -2.93 2.22
C LEU A 41 -7.25 -3.68 3.56
N ALA A 42 -7.09 -2.97 4.68
CA ALA A 42 -7.12 -3.55 6.02
C ALA A 42 -8.48 -4.24 6.29
N ASN A 43 -9.59 -3.62 5.88
CA ASN A 43 -10.91 -4.24 6.00
C ASN A 43 -11.02 -5.54 5.19
N MET A 44 -10.54 -5.55 3.94
CA MET A 44 -10.50 -6.76 3.11
C MET A 44 -9.65 -7.86 3.76
N GLY A 45 -8.48 -7.49 4.28
CA GLY A 45 -7.61 -8.42 5.01
C GLY A 45 -8.26 -8.99 6.27
N ARG A 46 -8.98 -8.17 7.06
CA ARG A 46 -9.76 -8.64 8.22
C ARG A 46 -10.85 -9.62 7.84
N ILE A 47 -11.50 -9.45 6.69
CA ILE A 47 -12.48 -10.42 6.17
C ILE A 47 -11.80 -11.76 5.91
N ALA A 48 -10.64 -11.77 5.24
CA ALA A 48 -9.84 -12.99 5.03
C ALA A 48 -9.45 -13.64 6.36
N LEU A 49 -8.88 -12.88 7.31
CA LEU A 49 -8.50 -13.39 8.63
C LEU A 49 -9.69 -13.97 9.41
N ALA A 50 -10.86 -13.34 9.33
CA ALA A 50 -12.08 -13.87 9.95
C ALA A 50 -12.54 -15.18 9.30
N GLN A 51 -12.39 -15.33 7.98
CA GLN A 51 -12.63 -16.60 7.30
C GLN A 51 -11.64 -17.67 7.76
N MET A 52 -10.34 -17.36 7.80
CA MET A 52 -9.28 -18.27 8.26
C MET A 52 -9.49 -18.78 9.69
N ARG A 53 -10.05 -17.94 10.57
CA ARG A 53 -10.39 -18.31 11.96
C ARG A 53 -11.54 -19.29 12.08
N ARG A 54 -12.45 -19.33 11.09
CA ARG A 54 -13.59 -20.27 11.06
C ARG A 54 -13.24 -21.61 10.43
N MET A 55 -12.06 -21.74 9.82
CA MET A 55 -11.63 -22.97 9.17
C MET A 55 -11.24 -24.02 10.20
N THR A 56 -11.72 -25.26 10.00
CA THR A 56 -11.39 -26.42 10.83
C THR A 56 -10.13 -27.16 10.36
N SER A 57 -9.74 -26.97 9.09
CA SER A 57 -8.51 -27.56 8.54
C SER A 57 -7.28 -27.06 9.32
N ARG A 58 -6.42 -27.99 9.72
CA ARG A 58 -5.11 -27.69 10.33
C ARG A 58 -4.01 -27.56 9.27
N ASP A 59 -4.31 -27.84 8.00
CA ASP A 59 -3.37 -27.66 6.90
C ASP A 59 -3.11 -26.17 6.68
N SER A 60 -1.84 -25.77 6.74
CA SER A 60 -1.44 -24.38 6.54
C SER A 60 -1.80 -23.87 5.14
N ARG A 61 -1.74 -24.73 4.11
CA ARG A 61 -2.05 -24.34 2.73
C ARG A 61 -3.52 -23.99 2.57
N ASP A 62 -4.41 -24.77 3.18
CA ASP A 62 -5.85 -24.47 3.18
C ASP A 62 -6.12 -23.15 3.89
N ARG A 63 -5.49 -22.94 5.06
CA ARG A 63 -5.69 -21.72 5.84
C ARG A 63 -5.16 -20.46 5.15
N GLU A 64 -4.26 -20.57 4.17
CA GLU A 64 -3.80 -19.42 3.37
C GLU A 64 -4.77 -19.04 2.24
N ILE A 65 -5.69 -19.93 1.85
CA ILE A 65 -6.60 -19.72 0.71
C ILE A 65 -7.39 -18.41 0.81
N PRO A 66 -8.03 -18.05 1.95
CA PRO A 66 -8.79 -16.81 2.05
C PRO A 66 -7.96 -15.56 1.74
N MET A 67 -6.74 -15.48 2.27
CA MET A 67 -5.87 -14.33 2.03
C MET A 67 -5.41 -14.27 0.57
N ARG A 68 -5.08 -15.42 -0.03
CA ARG A 68 -4.72 -15.49 -1.45
C ARG A 68 -5.88 -15.10 -2.37
N ALA A 69 -7.11 -15.47 -2.03
CA ALA A 69 -8.29 -15.08 -2.78
C ALA A 69 -8.50 -13.56 -2.77
N VAL A 70 -8.42 -12.93 -1.60
CA VAL A 70 -8.52 -11.46 -1.48
C VAL A 70 -7.38 -10.77 -2.21
N ALA A 71 -6.15 -11.26 -2.09
CA ALA A 71 -4.99 -10.70 -2.79
C ALA A 71 -5.15 -10.80 -4.32
N ALA A 72 -5.68 -11.92 -4.84
CA ALA A 72 -5.94 -12.08 -6.27
C ALA A 72 -7.03 -11.13 -6.77
N GLU A 73 -8.10 -10.91 -5.98
CA GLU A 73 -9.17 -9.96 -6.31
C GLU A 73 -8.63 -8.52 -6.38
N VAL A 74 -7.87 -8.10 -5.37
CA VAL A 74 -7.18 -6.80 -5.35
C VAL A 74 -6.17 -6.68 -6.50
N GLY A 75 -5.40 -7.74 -6.74
CA GLY A 75 -4.42 -7.85 -7.82
C GLY A 75 -5.04 -7.61 -9.18
N ALA A 76 -6.14 -8.30 -9.47
CA ALA A 76 -6.90 -8.15 -10.70
C ALA A 76 -7.52 -6.74 -10.85
N ALA A 77 -8.17 -6.23 -9.79
CA ALA A 77 -8.84 -4.93 -9.83
C ALA A 77 -7.86 -3.77 -10.05
N LEU A 78 -6.68 -3.83 -9.44
CA LEU A 78 -5.70 -2.75 -9.41
C LEU A 78 -4.49 -2.99 -10.33
N ARG A 79 -4.52 -4.05 -11.16
CA ARG A 79 -3.46 -4.44 -12.09
C ARG A 79 -2.09 -4.58 -11.42
N MET A 80 -2.05 -5.28 -10.28
CA MET A 80 -0.82 -5.59 -9.56
C MET A 80 -0.65 -7.11 -9.39
N SER A 81 0.58 -7.54 -9.10
CA SER A 81 0.82 -8.95 -8.79
C SER A 81 0.12 -9.34 -7.48
N ASP A 82 -0.30 -10.60 -7.36
CA ASP A 82 -0.84 -11.16 -6.11
C ASP A 82 0.08 -10.88 -4.92
N ARG A 83 1.40 -10.99 -5.13
CA ARG A 83 2.40 -10.75 -4.07
C ARG A 83 2.40 -9.29 -3.60
N THR A 84 2.29 -8.34 -4.54
CA THR A 84 2.20 -6.91 -4.22
C THR A 84 0.87 -6.60 -3.52
N ALA A 85 -0.25 -7.18 -3.98
CA ALA A 85 -1.55 -7.01 -3.36
C ALA A 85 -1.56 -7.53 -1.92
N GLN A 86 -1.07 -8.75 -1.70
CA GLN A 86 -0.96 -9.33 -0.36
C GLN A 86 -0.07 -8.48 0.55
N THR A 87 1.08 -8.01 0.06
CA THR A 87 1.97 -7.13 0.85
C THR A 87 1.26 -5.83 1.27
N ARG A 88 0.49 -5.21 0.36
CA ARG A 88 -0.29 -4.01 0.67
C ARG A 88 -1.42 -4.26 1.66
N ILE A 89 -2.05 -5.43 1.62
CA ILE A 89 -3.07 -5.83 2.60
C ILE A 89 -2.42 -6.04 3.98
N ASP A 90 -1.29 -6.74 4.03
CA ASP A 90 -0.55 -6.99 5.27
C ASP A 90 -0.04 -5.69 5.90
N ASP A 91 0.54 -4.78 5.11
CA ASP A 91 0.99 -3.46 5.56
C ASP A 91 -0.19 -2.62 6.09
N ALA A 92 -1.34 -2.68 5.40
CA ALA A 92 -2.55 -1.97 5.81
C ALA A 92 -3.11 -2.49 7.14
N ILE A 93 -3.14 -3.81 7.35
CA ILE A 93 -3.48 -4.39 8.64
C ILE A 93 -2.50 -3.92 9.71
N GLU A 94 -1.19 -4.03 9.46
CA GLU A 94 -0.18 -3.70 10.46
C GLU A 94 -0.23 -2.22 10.86
N VAL A 95 -0.34 -1.26 9.91
CA VAL A 95 -0.42 0.16 10.27
C VAL A 95 -1.71 0.49 11.03
N THR A 96 -2.85 -0.12 10.65
CA THR A 96 -4.14 0.19 11.28
C THR A 96 -4.29 -0.45 12.67
N GLU A 97 -3.71 -1.63 12.89
CA GLU A 97 -3.85 -2.37 14.14
C GLU A 97 -2.67 -2.14 15.10
N SER A 98 -1.43 -2.16 14.60
CA SER A 98 -0.22 -2.07 15.42
C SER A 98 0.28 -0.63 15.61
N TYR A 99 -0.09 0.31 14.72
CA TYR A 99 0.36 1.71 14.75
C TYR A 99 -0.79 2.73 14.59
N PRO A 100 -1.83 2.70 15.44
CA PRO A 100 -3.03 3.52 15.26
C PRO A 100 -2.74 5.04 15.29
N GLU A 101 -1.73 5.50 16.04
CA GLU A 101 -1.31 6.91 16.06
C GLU A 101 -0.65 7.36 14.74
N THR A 102 0.15 6.47 14.16
CA THR A 102 0.73 6.66 12.82
C THR A 102 -0.39 6.73 11.78
N PHE A 103 -1.33 5.79 11.84
CA PHE A 103 -2.49 5.80 10.94
C PHE A 103 -3.32 7.08 11.08
N ALA A 104 -3.59 7.54 12.30
CA ALA A 104 -4.34 8.77 12.56
C ALA A 104 -3.61 10.02 12.02
N SER A 105 -2.28 10.05 12.08
CA SER A 105 -1.49 11.14 11.52
C SER A 105 -1.45 11.12 9.99
N TRP A 106 -1.41 9.93 9.39
CA TRP A 106 -1.51 9.76 7.95
C TRP A 106 -2.89 10.15 7.42
N SER A 107 -3.97 9.70 8.08
CA SER A 107 -5.35 10.05 7.71
C SER A 107 -5.68 11.53 7.90
N ALA A 108 -4.85 12.26 8.66
CA ALA A 108 -4.95 13.71 8.80
C ALA A 108 -4.07 14.48 7.81
N GLY A 109 -3.38 13.81 6.88
CA GLY A 109 -2.47 14.43 5.92
C GLY A 109 -1.15 14.92 6.51
N ARG A 110 -0.88 14.69 7.81
CA ARG A 110 0.33 15.20 8.48
C ARG A 110 1.60 14.45 8.09
N ILE A 111 1.48 13.23 7.59
CA ILE A 111 2.58 12.40 7.09
C ILE A 111 2.17 11.71 5.79
N SER A 112 3.14 11.39 4.93
CA SER A 112 2.90 10.65 3.67
C SER A 112 3.02 9.14 3.83
N GLU A 113 2.57 8.37 2.83
CA GLU A 113 2.77 6.90 2.78
C GLU A 113 4.24 6.52 2.98
N ARG A 114 5.18 7.32 2.46
CA ARG A 114 6.62 7.05 2.64
C ARG A 114 7.02 7.02 4.12
N HIS A 115 6.52 7.93 4.95
CA HIS A 115 6.80 7.91 6.39
C HIS A 115 6.22 6.66 7.05
N VAL A 116 5.00 6.28 6.68
CA VAL A 116 4.36 5.04 7.17
C VAL A 116 5.20 3.81 6.81
N GLN A 117 5.67 3.74 5.57
CA GLN A 117 6.50 2.63 5.10
C GLN A 117 7.84 2.55 5.86
N GLU A 118 8.48 3.67 6.17
CA GLU A 118 9.70 3.68 7.01
C GLU A 118 9.40 3.20 8.44
N ILE A 119 8.28 3.62 9.04
CA ILE A 119 7.86 3.14 10.36
C ILE A 119 7.62 1.62 10.34
N LEU A 120 6.90 1.12 9.34
CA LEU A 120 6.64 -0.31 9.18
C LEU A 120 7.92 -1.12 8.94
N ARG A 121 8.93 -0.55 8.26
CA ARG A 121 10.25 -1.16 8.10
C ARG A 121 11.03 -1.21 9.41
N ALA A 122 11.04 -0.11 10.15
CA ALA A 122 11.70 -0.05 11.46
C ALA A 122 11.05 -1.00 12.48
N GLY A 123 9.72 -1.12 12.46
CA GLY A 123 8.97 -2.01 13.33
C GLY A 123 9.28 -3.50 13.12
N VAL A 124 9.54 -3.92 11.88
CA VAL A 124 9.99 -5.29 11.57
C VAL A 124 11.34 -5.59 12.23
N ASN A 125 12.30 -4.65 12.15
CA ASN A 125 13.63 -4.83 12.75
C ASN A 125 13.58 -4.88 14.29
N LEU A 126 12.66 -4.13 14.92
CA LEU A 126 12.48 -4.14 16.37
C LEU A 126 11.84 -5.44 16.87
N THR A 127 10.97 -6.06 16.08
CA THR A 127 10.30 -7.31 16.44
C THR A 127 11.24 -8.51 16.32
N ASP A 128 12.16 -8.48 15.35
CA ASP A 128 13.20 -9.51 15.20
C ASP A 128 14.18 -9.53 16.39
N ALA A 129 14.23 -8.44 17.17
CA ALA A 129 15.06 -8.28 18.38
C ALA A 129 14.40 -8.76 19.70
N ALA A 130 13.40 -9.64 19.63
CA ALA A 130 12.57 -10.23 20.70
C ALA A 130 11.16 -9.59 20.86
N PRO A 131 10.11 -10.42 21.08
CA PRO A 131 8.73 -9.94 21.11
C PRO A 131 8.40 -9.19 22.41
N ARG A 132 7.70 -8.05 22.30
CA ARG A 132 7.06 -7.39 23.44
C ARG A 132 5.86 -8.23 23.94
N PRO A 133 5.65 -8.38 25.26
CA PRO A 133 4.46 -9.04 25.79
C PRO A 133 3.22 -8.14 25.54
N GLY A 134 2.25 -8.63 24.77
CA GLY A 134 0.95 -7.97 24.57
C GLY A 134 0.39 -7.98 23.13
N THR A 135 1.20 -8.28 22.10
CA THR A 135 0.70 -8.29 20.71
C THR A 135 -0.05 -9.59 20.41
N THR A 136 -1.37 -9.52 20.42
CA THR A 136 -2.26 -10.63 20.04
C THR A 136 -2.29 -10.73 18.51
N GLY A 137 -1.41 -11.54 17.92
CA GLY A 137 -1.40 -11.76 16.47
C GLY A 137 -0.49 -12.92 16.05
N THR A 138 -1.01 -14.14 16.12
CA THR A 138 -0.34 -15.39 15.70
C THR A 138 -0.10 -15.51 14.18
N TRP A 139 -0.28 -14.45 13.39
CA TRP A 139 -0.02 -14.41 11.93
C TRP A 139 1.36 -13.81 11.58
N ARG A 140 2.11 -13.29 12.59
CA ARG A 140 3.38 -12.56 12.44
C ARG A 140 4.56 -13.37 11.85
N ARG A 141 4.37 -14.67 11.54
CA ARG A 141 5.45 -15.59 11.12
C ARG A 141 5.75 -15.60 9.62
N SER A 142 5.01 -14.85 8.79
CA SER A 142 5.15 -14.89 7.32
C SER A 142 5.71 -13.61 6.68
N LEU A 143 6.03 -12.57 7.45
CA LEU A 143 6.70 -11.39 6.91
C LEU A 143 8.16 -11.72 6.58
N ARG A 144 8.38 -12.21 5.35
CA ARG A 144 9.70 -12.40 4.77
C ARG A 144 10.43 -11.06 4.68
N PRO A 145 11.78 -11.04 4.69
CA PRO A 145 12.56 -9.81 4.58
C PRO A 145 12.10 -8.98 3.37
N ARG A 146 11.75 -7.71 3.60
CA ARG A 146 11.41 -6.77 2.53
C ARG A 146 12.67 -6.48 1.71
N HIS A 147 12.88 -7.18 0.60
CA HIS A 147 13.88 -6.79 -0.37
C HIS A 147 13.44 -5.50 -1.07
N ARG A 148 14.36 -4.53 -1.14
CA ARG A 148 14.20 -3.24 -1.81
C ARG A 148 13.95 -3.51 -3.31
N GLY A 149 12.77 -3.18 -3.81
CA GLY A 149 12.41 -3.41 -5.22
C GLY A 149 11.09 -2.81 -5.68
N ASP A 150 10.08 -2.71 -4.79
CA ASP A 150 8.75 -2.24 -5.20
C ASP A 150 8.62 -0.71 -5.08
N SER A 151 9.46 0.02 -5.80
CA SER A 151 9.14 1.38 -6.22
C SER A 151 8.16 1.25 -7.39
N ALA A 152 6.87 1.39 -7.10
CA ALA A 152 5.85 1.61 -8.12
C ALA A 152 6.14 2.95 -8.83
N GLY A 153 7.02 2.91 -9.84
CA GLY A 153 7.44 4.09 -10.58
C GLY A 153 8.13 3.80 -11.93
N SER A 154 8.11 2.55 -12.41
CA SER A 154 8.66 2.23 -13.74
C SER A 154 7.96 1.02 -14.35
N LEU A 155 6.71 1.19 -14.79
CA LEU A 155 6.15 0.29 -15.79
C LEU A 155 6.75 0.68 -17.14
N GLN A 156 7.87 0.06 -17.48
CA GLN A 156 8.27 -0.09 -18.88
C GLN A 156 7.12 -0.75 -19.64
N LEU A 157 6.56 0.00 -20.59
CA LEU A 157 5.64 -0.50 -21.60
C LEU A 157 6.32 -1.65 -22.38
N LEU A 158 6.01 -2.88 -21.99
CA LEU A 158 6.34 -4.04 -22.82
C LEU A 158 5.31 -4.12 -23.96
N PRO A 159 5.73 -4.17 -25.24
CA PRO A 159 4.80 -4.33 -26.35
C PRO A 159 4.15 -5.73 -26.30
N ARG A 160 2.81 -5.77 -26.35
CA ARG A 160 2.04 -7.02 -26.46
C ARG A 160 2.35 -7.70 -27.79
N ARG A 161 3.07 -8.82 -27.77
CA ARG A 161 3.12 -9.75 -28.91
C ARG A 161 1.73 -10.35 -29.12
N ARG A 162 1.14 -10.12 -30.30
CA ARG A 162 -0.03 -10.88 -30.78
C ARG A 162 0.44 -12.28 -31.17
N SER A 163 0.00 -13.29 -30.44
CA SER A 163 0.08 -14.68 -30.88
C SER A 163 -1.23 -15.06 -31.57
N HIS A 164 -1.19 -15.15 -32.89
CA HIS A 164 -2.06 -16.07 -33.62
C HIS A 164 -1.69 -17.50 -33.19
N GLU A 165 -2.67 -18.39 -33.00
CA GLU A 165 -2.78 -19.62 -33.81
C GLU A 165 -4.03 -20.44 -33.43
N ARG A 166 -4.87 -20.60 -34.45
CA ARG A 166 -5.71 -21.75 -34.85
C ARG A 166 -5.96 -22.87 -33.82
N LEU A 167 -7.25 -23.13 -33.61
CA LEU A 167 -7.73 -24.52 -33.57
C LEU A 167 -8.80 -24.70 -34.65
N ARG A 168 -8.48 -25.61 -35.57
CA ARG A 168 -9.42 -26.30 -36.44
C ARG A 168 -10.15 -27.35 -35.61
N ASN A 169 -11.41 -27.62 -35.95
CA ASN A 169 -12.06 -28.93 -36.08
C ASN A 169 -13.58 -28.65 -36.23
N ALA A 170 -14.14 -28.87 -37.41
CA ALA A 170 -14.76 -30.13 -37.84
C ALA A 170 -16.15 -30.32 -37.22
N SER A 171 -17.19 -30.05 -38.02
CA SER A 171 -18.47 -30.77 -38.00
C SER A 171 -19.21 -30.49 -39.30
N THR A 172 -19.13 -31.46 -40.20
CA THR A 172 -20.10 -31.76 -41.25
C THR A 172 -21.43 -32.12 -40.59
N THR A 173 -22.51 -31.45 -40.94
CA THR A 173 -23.88 -31.98 -41.07
C THR A 173 -24.65 -31.02 -41.97
#